data_AF-A0A832ELK2-F1
#
_entry.id   AF-A0A832ELK2-F1
#
_cell.length_a   1.000
_cell.length_b   1.000
_cell.length_c   1.000
_cell.angle_alpha   90.00
_cell.angle_beta   90.00
_cell.angle_gamma   90.00
#
_symmetry.space_group_name_H-M   'P 1'
#
loop_
_entity.id
_entity.type
_entity.pdbx_description
1 polymer ?
#
loop_
_entity_poly.entity_id
_entity_poly.type
_entity_poly.pdbx_seq_one_letter_code
_entity_poly.pdbx_strand_id
1 'polypeptide(L)'
;MEKRWVARGVCFVAAVSLVLAAWAEFSIQSVSITNNNVRVAWLAPGGSNYVVQVATGNAGGFTNTFTDLSPAIFVPGTAEVLTNYTHTNGALNVTSRF
;
A
#
# COMPACT_ATOMS: atom_id res chain seq x y z
N MET A 1 25.39 -29.15 6.41
CA MET A 1 25.25 -28.19 5.28
C MET A 1 24.57 -26.96 5.83
N GLU A 2 25.36 -26.03 6.39
CA GLU A 2 24.83 -24.86 7.10
C GLU A 2 24.53 -23.74 6.10
N LYS A 3 23.27 -23.31 6.08
CA LYS A 3 22.78 -22.21 5.24
C LYS A 3 23.21 -20.89 5.88
N ARG A 4 24.35 -20.36 5.42
CA ARG A 4 24.86 -19.04 5.79
C ARG A 4 24.12 -17.97 4.99
N TRP A 5 23.20 -17.25 5.62
CA TRP A 5 22.67 -16.01 5.04
C TRP A 5 23.72 -14.91 5.23
N VAL A 6 24.41 -14.56 4.15
CA VAL A 6 25.35 -13.43 4.13
C VAL A 6 24.53 -12.15 4.06
N ALA A 7 24.45 -11.41 5.17
CA ALA A 7 24.03 -10.01 5.13
C ALA A 7 25.12 -9.21 4.40
N ARG A 8 24.84 -8.79 3.16
CA ARG A 8 25.76 -8.02 2.31
C ARG A 8 25.54 -6.52 2.56
N GLY A 9 26.55 -5.84 3.10
CA GLY A 9 26.65 -4.37 3.22
C GLY A 9 25.84 -3.84 4.41
N VAL A 10 26.40 -3.04 5.31
CA VAL A 10 26.92 -1.69 5.04
C VAL A 10 27.94 -1.32 6.14
N CYS A 11 29.18 -1.00 5.77
CA CYS A 11 30.20 -0.43 6.66
C CYS A 11 30.29 1.07 6.35
N PHE A 12 29.97 1.94 7.32
CA PHE A 12 30.27 3.36 7.19
C PHE A 12 30.92 3.87 8.47
N VAL A 13 32.08 4.47 8.26
CA VAL A 13 32.84 5.28 9.22
C VAL A 13 32.42 6.74 9.03
N ALA A 14 32.36 7.48 10.15
CA ALA A 14 32.03 8.91 10.31
C ALA A 14 30.56 9.24 10.64
N ALA A 15 30.39 9.97 11.75
CA ALA A 15 29.14 10.33 12.41
C ALA A 15 28.29 11.35 11.63
N VAL A 16 27.78 10.96 10.47
CA VAL A 16 26.59 11.56 9.87
C VAL A 16 25.53 10.47 9.92
N SER A 17 24.46 10.72 10.69
CA SER A 17 23.36 9.77 10.94
C SER A 17 22.98 8.99 9.68
N LEU A 18 23.47 7.75 9.59
CA LEU A 18 22.94 6.77 8.66
C LEU A 18 21.61 6.32 9.24
N VAL A 19 20.54 7.03 8.88
CA VAL A 19 19.21 6.43 8.89
C VAL A 19 19.33 5.25 7.94
N LEU A 20 19.32 4.05 8.50
CA LEU A 20 19.11 2.83 7.74
C LEU A 20 17.76 3.03 7.05
N ALA A 21 17.79 3.50 5.80
CA ALA A 21 16.63 3.37 4.93
C ALA A 21 16.53 1.87 4.68
N ALA A 22 15.88 1.18 5.63
CA ALA A 22 15.15 -0.02 5.28
C ALA A 22 14.36 0.37 4.03
N TRP A 23 14.64 -0.33 2.93
CA TRP A 23 13.70 -0.49 1.83
C TRP A 23 12.27 -0.30 2.34
N ALA A 24 11.69 0.86 2.02
CA ALA A 24 10.33 1.15 2.41
C ALA A 24 9.45 0.20 1.58
N GLU A 25 8.71 -0.67 2.25
CA GLU A 25 7.87 -1.66 1.60
C GLU A 25 6.42 -1.21 1.64
N PHE A 26 5.75 -1.32 0.50
CA PHE A 26 4.31 -1.15 0.46
C PHE A 26 3.65 -2.33 1.18
N SER A 27 2.83 -2.05 2.19
CA SER A 27 2.13 -3.10 2.94
C SER A 27 0.74 -2.65 3.37
N ILE A 28 -0.28 -3.47 3.08
CA ILE A 28 -1.65 -3.21 3.53
C ILE A 28 -1.76 -3.57 5.02
N GLN A 29 -2.10 -2.58 5.83
CA GLN A 29 -2.16 -2.70 7.29
C GLN A 29 -3.54 -3.14 7.76
N SER A 30 -4.59 -2.60 7.15
CA SER A 30 -5.96 -2.98 7.48
C SER A 30 -6.94 -2.69 6.36
N VAL A 31 -7.98 -3.53 6.29
CA VAL A 31 -9.18 -3.30 5.51
C VAL A 31 -10.37 -3.42 6.47
N SER A 32 -11.13 -2.34 6.63
CA SER A 32 -12.28 -2.31 7.54
C SER A 32 -13.53 -1.80 6.84
N ILE A 33 -14.68 -2.32 7.25
CA ILE A 33 -15.99 -1.89 6.75
C ILE A 33 -16.64 -1.06 7.85
N THR A 34 -17.09 0.15 7.53
CA THR A 34 -17.75 1.04 8.49
C THR A 34 -18.85 1.82 7.79
N ASN A 35 -20.08 1.70 8.32
CA ASN A 35 -21.27 2.37 7.77
C ASN A 35 -21.38 2.19 6.25
N ASN A 36 -21.28 0.94 5.79
CA ASN A 36 -21.37 0.56 4.39
C ASN A 36 -20.25 1.12 3.45
N ASN A 37 -19.21 1.70 4.05
CA ASN A 37 -18.00 2.15 3.38
C ASN A 37 -16.85 1.17 3.64
N VAL A 38 -15.92 1.05 2.70
CA VAL A 38 -14.71 0.24 2.85
C VAL A 38 -13.52 1.18 3.03
N ARG A 39 -12.80 1.05 4.13
CA ARG A 39 -11.57 1.80 4.39
C ARG A 39 -10.38 0.86 4.26
N VAL A 40 -9.44 1.24 3.41
CA VAL A 40 -8.16 0.55 3.25
C VAL A 40 -7.09 1.46 3.84
N ALA A 41 -6.27 0.92 4.73
CA ALA A 41 -5.09 1.60 5.26
C ALA A 41 -3.84 0.79 4.91
N TRP A 42 -2.81 1.48 4.44
CA TRP A 42 -1.56 0.88 4.01
C TRP A 42 -0.38 1.75 4.41
N LEU A 43 0.74 1.09 4.58
CA LEU A 43 2.04 1.69 4.72
C LEU A 43 2.58 1.94 3.30
N ALA A 44 2.97 3.18 3.01
CA ALA A 44 3.49 3.56 1.71
C ALA A 44 4.87 4.21 1.85
N PRO A 45 5.83 3.84 1.00
CA PRO A 45 7.04 4.63 0.77
C PRO A 45 6.71 6.08 0.42
N GLY A 46 7.25 7.03 1.19
CA GLY A 46 7.17 8.45 0.85
C GLY A 46 7.86 8.76 -0.48
N GLY A 47 7.38 9.81 -1.15
CA GLY A 47 7.94 10.32 -2.41
C GLY A 47 7.28 9.74 -3.66
N SER A 48 6.23 8.93 -3.49
CA SER A 48 5.48 8.31 -4.58
C SER A 48 4.00 8.71 -4.55
N ASN A 49 3.35 8.60 -5.72
CA ASN A 49 1.91 8.77 -5.87
C ASN A 49 1.25 7.38 -5.88
N TYR A 50 0.18 7.24 -5.12
CA TYR A 50 -0.60 6.02 -5.03
C TYR A 50 -2.02 6.25 -5.53
N VAL A 51 -2.60 5.24 -6.14
CA VAL A 51 -4.00 5.25 -6.57
C VAL A 51 -4.65 3.97 -6.09
N VAL A 52 -5.84 4.08 -5.51
CA VAL A 52 -6.67 2.92 -5.19
C VAL A 52 -7.41 2.53 -6.44
N GLN A 53 -7.23 1.28 -6.86
CA GLN A 53 -7.88 0.73 -8.05
C GLN A 53 -8.88 -0.35 -7.65
N VAL A 54 -9.90 -0.53 -8.50
CA VAL A 54 -10.89 -1.60 -8.37
C VAL A 54 -11.01 -2.34 -9.68
N ALA A 55 -11.24 -3.65 -9.63
CA ALA A 55 -11.50 -4.45 -10.83
C ALA A 55 -12.73 -3.91 -11.57
N THR A 56 -12.67 -3.87 -12.89
CA THR A 56 -13.82 -3.49 -13.72
C THR A 56 -14.73 -4.70 -13.94
N GLY A 57 -16.02 -4.55 -13.65
CA GLY A 57 -17.03 -5.59 -13.85
C GLY A 57 -17.75 -5.99 -12.56
N ASN A 58 -18.96 -6.53 -12.70
CA ASN A 58 -19.86 -6.85 -11.59
C ASN A 58 -19.61 -8.24 -10.96
N ALA A 59 -18.52 -8.91 -11.36
CA ALA A 59 -18.22 -10.29 -11.02
C ALA A 59 -16.79 -10.48 -10.47
N GLY A 60 -16.15 -9.42 -9.97
CA GLY A 60 -14.78 -9.52 -9.42
C GLY A 60 -13.78 -10.00 -10.47
N GLY A 61 -13.78 -9.39 -11.66
CA GLY A 61 -12.93 -9.83 -12.76
C GLY A 61 -11.47 -9.88 -12.34
N PHE A 62 -10.92 -11.08 -12.18
CA PHE A 62 -9.48 -11.35 -11.96
C PHE A 62 -8.63 -11.06 -13.20
N THR A 63 -9.18 -10.31 -14.16
CA THR A 63 -8.57 -9.93 -15.43
C THR A 63 -7.76 -8.65 -15.29
N ASN A 64 -6.97 -8.32 -16.30
CA ASN A 64 -6.03 -7.20 -16.35
C ASN A 64 -6.72 -5.81 -16.44
N THR A 65 -7.95 -5.70 -15.99
CA THR A 65 -8.83 -4.57 -16.22
C THR A 65 -9.21 -3.95 -14.87
N PHE A 66 -8.53 -2.84 -14.57
CA PHE A 66 -8.70 -2.08 -13.35
C PHE A 66 -9.13 -0.66 -13.70
N THR A 67 -9.94 -0.05 -12.85
CA THR A 67 -10.30 1.36 -12.93
C THR A 67 -9.86 2.07 -11.67
N ASP A 68 -9.42 3.31 -11.82
CA ASP A 68 -9.04 4.15 -10.71
C ASP A 68 -10.28 4.55 -9.93
N LEU A 69 -10.24 4.32 -8.62
CA LEU A 69 -11.31 4.64 -7.68
C LEU A 69 -11.02 5.93 -6.91
N SER A 70 -9.74 6.21 -6.67
CA SER A 70 -9.28 7.44 -6.01
C SER A 70 -8.56 8.37 -7.00
N PRO A 71 -8.50 9.68 -6.72
CA PRO A 71 -7.47 10.55 -7.26
C PRO A 71 -6.07 10.06 -6.86
N ALA A 72 -5.02 10.62 -7.46
CA ALA A 72 -3.65 10.38 -7.03
C ALA A 72 -3.44 10.90 -5.59
N ILE A 73 -3.01 10.00 -4.71
CA ILE A 73 -2.69 10.27 -3.31
C ILE A 73 -1.18 10.43 -3.22
N PHE A 74 -0.74 11.67 -3.05
CA PHE A 74 0.67 11.99 -2.83
C PHE A 74 1.06 11.71 -1.39
N VAL A 75 2.04 10.82 -1.20
CA VAL A 75 2.60 10.52 0.13
C VAL A 75 3.93 11.27 0.25
N PRO A 76 4.01 12.34 1.07
CA PRO A 76 5.22 13.15 1.17
C PRO A 76 6.32 12.44 1.99
N GLY A 77 7.57 12.91 1.82
CA GLY A 77 8.72 12.45 2.58
C GLY A 77 9.48 11.31 1.90
N THR A 78 10.39 10.70 2.65
CA THR A 78 11.25 9.59 2.18
C THR A 78 11.16 8.37 3.09
N ALA A 79 10.30 8.44 4.11
CA ALA A 79 10.05 7.37 5.08
C ALA A 79 8.71 6.70 4.80
N GLU A 80 8.46 5.56 5.44
CA GLU A 80 7.17 4.90 5.41
C GLU A 80 6.12 5.72 6.16
N VAL A 81 5.01 6.02 5.47
CA VAL A 81 3.91 6.78 6.04
C VAL A 81 2.64 5.94 5.96
N LEU A 82 1.88 5.92 7.05
CA LEU A 82 0.56 5.30 7.08
C LEU A 82 -0.45 6.21 6.37
N THR A 83 -0.98 5.73 5.26
CA THR A 83 -2.00 6.38 4.45
C THR A 83 -3.26 5.52 4.39
N ASN A 84 -4.40 6.15 4.08
CA ASN A 84 -5.67 5.46 3.99
C ASN A 84 -6.59 6.11 2.96
N TYR A 85 -7.52 5.31 2.44
CA TYR A 85 -8.58 5.75 1.55
C TYR A 85 -9.89 5.09 1.94
N THR A 86 -10.97 5.86 1.89
CA THR A 86 -12.32 5.37 2.18
C THR A 86 -13.14 5.35 0.91
N HIS A 87 -13.51 4.16 0.46
CA HIS A 87 -14.48 3.96 -0.60
C HIS A 87 -15.91 4.05 -0.04
N THR A 88 -16.60 5.12 -0.43
CA THR A 88 -17.98 5.36 0.00
C THR A 88 -18.94 4.40 -0.71
N ASN A 89 -19.90 3.82 0.01
CA ASN A 89 -20.88 2.83 -0.48
C ASN A 89 -20.27 1.55 -1.07
N GLY A 90 -19.01 1.24 -0.76
CA GLY A 90 -18.31 0.06 -1.27
C GLY A 90 -18.84 -1.28 -0.77
N ALA A 91 -19.64 -1.30 0.32
CA ALA A 91 -20.13 -2.54 0.94
C ALA A 91 -21.61 -2.86 0.62
N LEU A 92 -22.25 -2.14 -0.32
CA LEU A 92 -23.66 -2.39 -0.64
C LEU A 92 -23.88 -3.73 -1.33
N ASN A 93 -24.97 -4.38 -0.93
CA ASN A 93 -25.53 -5.67 -1.36
C ASN A 93 -26.01 -5.68 -2.83
N VAL A 94 -25.13 -5.33 -3.76
CA VAL A 94 -25.11 -5.89 -5.11
C VAL A 94 -24.08 -7.01 -5.11
N THR A 95 -24.21 -7.99 -6.01
CA THR A 95 -23.25 -9.10 -6.15
C THR A 95 -21.82 -8.59 -5.95
N SER A 96 -21.12 -9.23 -5.01
CA SER A 96 -19.78 -8.85 -4.57
C SER A 96 -18.93 -8.43 -5.79
N ARG A 97 -18.47 -7.17 -5.82
CA ARG A 97 -17.52 -6.71 -6.84
C ARG A 97 -16.12 -7.29 -6.61
N PHE A 98 -15.96 -8.09 -5.56
CA PHE A 98 -14.73 -8.66 -5.01
C PHE A 98 -14.88 -10.17 -4.78
#